data_AF-A0A3R9RXL5-F1
#
_entry.id   AF-A0A3R9RXL5-F1
#
_cell.length_a   1.000
_cell.length_b   1.000
_cell.length_c   1.000
_cell.angle_alpha   90.00
_cell.angle_beta   90.00
_cell.angle_gamma   90.00
#
_symmetry.space_group_name_H-M   'P 1'
#
loop_
_entity.id
_entity.type
_entity.pdbx_description
1 polymer ?
#
loop_
_entity_poly.entity_id
_entity_poly.type
_entity_poly.pdbx_seq_one_letter_code
_entity_poly.pdbx_strand_id
1 'polypeptide(L)'
;MLKARIFITIGLLFAGLTLFAVLEAYEKKTNVEKEQASRVAISFFDSLSNGDAATAYKYVWSGENLNIRNAEIPQIYKDSKVLEVIKIRYDSAKNRPDYYQQFYKMISLAIKIKTVHADIAGNPAGTYIVFVIVVQKDPKSNWLVTELGSGT
;
A
#
# COMPACT_ATOMS: atom_id res chain seq x y z
N MET A 1 15.95 52.73 9.17
CA MET A 1 15.21 51.60 9.80
C MET A 1 14.03 51.08 8.97
N LEU A 2 13.22 51.93 8.30
CA LEU A 2 12.04 51.48 7.53
C LEU A 2 12.36 50.47 6.41
N LYS A 3 13.42 50.71 5.63
CA LYS A 3 13.86 49.81 4.54
C LYS A 3 14.24 48.41 5.03
N ALA A 4 14.98 48.31 6.13
CA ALA A 4 15.36 47.02 6.72
C ALA A 4 14.14 46.20 7.19
N ARG A 5 13.13 46.86 7.77
CA ARG A 5 11.87 46.20 8.15
C ARG A 5 11.13 45.65 6.93
N ILE A 6 11.08 46.40 5.82
CA ILE A 6 10.47 45.95 4.57
C ILE A 6 11.20 44.72 4.01
N PHE A 7 12.53 44.72 3.97
CA PHE A 7 13.30 43.56 3.49
C PHE A 7 13.12 42.31 4.37
N ILE A 8 13.05 42.49 5.70
CA ILE A 8 12.76 41.39 6.63
C ILE A 8 11.34 40.84 6.41
N THR A 9 10.34 41.71 6.26
CA THR A 9 8.95 41.30 6.00
C THR A 9 8.84 40.55 4.68
N ILE A 10 9.48 41.03 3.61
CA ILE A 10 9.50 40.36 2.30
C ILE A 10 10.21 39.00 2.40
N GLY A 11 11.36 38.94 3.08
CA GLY A 11 12.10 37.70 3.29
C GLY A 11 11.28 36.63 4.05
N LEU A 12 10.56 37.04 5.10
CA LEU A 12 9.65 36.16 5.83
C LEU A 12 8.48 35.69 4.96
N LEU A 13 7.97 36.55 4.08
CA LEU A 13 6.88 36.21 3.15
C LEU A 13 7.33 35.14 2.14
N PHE A 14 8.54 35.27 1.59
CA PHE A 14 9.13 34.25 0.72
C PHE A 14 9.44 32.95 1.47
N ALA A 15 9.91 33.01 2.72
CA ALA A 15 10.10 31.82 3.54
C ALA A 15 8.76 31.09 3.81
N GLY A 16 7.69 31.84 4.08
CA GLY A 16 6.34 31.28 4.23
C GLY A 16 5.81 30.62 2.96
N LEU A 17 5.95 31.29 1.81
CA LEU A 17 5.52 30.76 0.50
C LEU A 17 6.27 29.49 0.11
N THR A 18 7.58 29.44 0.34
CA THR A 18 8.39 28.26 0.04
C THR A 18 8.04 27.09 0.94
N LEU A 19 7.81 27.31 2.24
CA LEU A 19 7.34 26.28 3.16
C LEU A 19 6.00 25.71 2.71
N PHE A 20 5.05 26.58 2.35
CA PHE A 20 3.72 26.17 1.90
C PHE A 20 3.78 25.32 0.63
N ALA A 21 4.55 25.75 -0.37
CA ALA A 21 4.74 24.98 -1.61
C ALA A 21 5.37 23.60 -1.36
N VAL A 22 6.31 23.49 -0.41
CA VAL A 22 6.90 22.20 -0.03
C VAL A 22 5.87 21.28 0.63
N LEU A 23 5.00 21.82 1.49
CA LEU A 23 3.93 21.05 2.13
C LEU A 23 2.93 20.52 1.10
N GLU A 24 2.45 21.37 0.20
CA GLU A 24 1.53 20.95 -0.87
C GLU A 24 2.16 19.88 -1.78
N ALA A 25 3.43 20.05 -2.17
CA ALA A 25 4.13 19.07 -2.97
C ALA A 25 4.27 17.73 -2.24
N TYR A 26 4.53 17.76 -0.94
CA TYR A 26 4.61 16.57 -0.09
C TYR A 26 3.27 15.85 0.04
N GLU A 27 2.17 16.59 0.27
CA GLU A 27 0.82 16.04 0.32
C GLU A 27 0.41 15.40 -1.00
N LYS A 28 0.64 16.09 -2.11
CA LYS A 28 0.36 15.57 -3.46
C LYS A 28 1.12 14.28 -3.73
N LYS A 29 2.41 14.25 -3.43
CA LYS A 29 3.24 13.04 -3.59
C LYS A 29 2.74 11.90 -2.71
N THR A 30 2.38 12.20 -1.47
CA THR A 30 1.85 11.22 -0.53
C THR A 30 0.56 10.57 -1.04
N ASN A 31 -0.35 11.38 -1.58
CA ASN A 31 -1.61 10.88 -2.12
C ASN A 31 -1.37 9.96 -3.33
N VAL A 32 -0.46 10.34 -4.23
CA VAL A 32 -0.10 9.52 -5.40
C VAL A 32 0.45 8.15 -4.98
N GLU A 33 1.34 8.10 -4.00
CA GLU A 33 1.93 6.83 -3.52
C GLU A 33 0.87 5.92 -2.89
N LYS A 34 -0.03 6.48 -2.08
CA LYS A 34 -1.15 5.75 -1.48
C LYS A 34 -2.13 5.21 -2.52
N GLU A 35 -2.43 6.00 -3.56
CA GLU A 35 -3.25 5.56 -4.68
C GLU A 35 -2.59 4.43 -5.46
N GLN A 36 -1.29 4.53 -5.74
CA GLN A 36 -0.52 3.49 -6.43
C GLN A 36 -0.53 2.17 -5.65
N ALA A 37 -0.23 2.22 -4.35
CA ALA A 37 -0.27 1.03 -3.50
C ALA A 37 -1.66 0.39 -3.46
N SER A 38 -2.71 1.21 -3.38
CA SER A 38 -4.09 0.72 -3.42
C SER A 38 -4.43 0.06 -4.75
N ARG A 39 -4.05 0.67 -5.88
CA ARG A 39 -4.26 0.10 -7.22
C ARG A 39 -3.56 -1.25 -7.35
N VAL A 40 -2.32 -1.37 -6.87
CA VAL A 40 -1.59 -2.65 -6.89
C VAL A 40 -2.31 -3.72 -6.09
N ALA A 41 -2.76 -3.41 -4.87
CA ALA A 41 -3.48 -4.38 -4.05
C ALA A 41 -4.84 -4.77 -4.67
N ILE A 42 -5.58 -3.81 -5.24
CA ILE A 42 -6.84 -4.07 -5.94
C ILE A 42 -6.60 -4.97 -7.15
N SER A 43 -5.65 -4.63 -8.03
CA SER A 43 -5.33 -5.44 -9.21
C SER A 43 -4.86 -6.84 -8.85
N PHE A 44 -4.12 -6.99 -7.75
CA PHE A 44 -3.76 -8.28 -7.19
C PHE A 44 -5.01 -9.11 -6.84
N PHE A 45 -5.95 -8.57 -6.06
CA PHE A 45 -7.18 -9.27 -5.70
C PHE A 45 -8.13 -9.52 -6.87
N ASP A 46 -8.25 -8.58 -7.81
CA ASP A 46 -9.05 -8.76 -9.02
C ASP A 46 -8.50 -9.92 -9.86
N SER A 47 -7.17 -10.05 -9.94
CA SER A 47 -6.54 -11.18 -10.64
C SER A 47 -6.83 -12.51 -9.93
N LEU A 48 -6.73 -12.55 -8.59
CA LEU A 48 -7.08 -13.73 -7.81
C LEU A 48 -8.57 -14.11 -7.95
N SER A 49 -9.46 -13.11 -7.93
CA SER A 49 -10.90 -13.29 -8.10
C SER A 49 -11.24 -13.98 -9.42
N ASN A 50 -10.55 -13.60 -10.50
CA ASN A 50 -10.69 -14.21 -11.81
C ASN A 50 -9.98 -15.58 -11.95
N GLY A 51 -9.36 -16.10 -10.88
CA GLY A 51 -8.58 -17.33 -10.91
C GLY A 51 -7.26 -17.23 -11.68
N ASP A 52 -6.81 -16.02 -12.04
CA ASP A 52 -5.55 -15.78 -12.76
C ASP A 52 -4.39 -15.55 -11.77
N ALA A 53 -3.92 -16.66 -11.18
CA ALA A 53 -2.79 -16.64 -10.25
C ALA A 53 -1.50 -16.12 -10.91
N ALA A 54 -1.30 -16.40 -12.20
CA ALA A 54 -0.09 -15.98 -12.93
C ALA A 54 -0.01 -14.45 -13.05
N THR A 55 -1.13 -13.79 -13.34
CA THR A 55 -1.19 -12.32 -13.35
C THR A 55 -1.17 -11.75 -11.93
N ALA A 56 -1.89 -12.35 -10.98
CA ALA A 56 -1.85 -11.93 -9.58
C ALA A 56 -0.41 -11.87 -9.05
N TYR A 57 0.39 -12.90 -9.31
CA TYR A 57 1.77 -12.97 -8.81
C TYR A 57 2.77 -12.04 -9.52
N LYS A 58 2.38 -11.30 -10.56
CA LYS A 58 3.17 -10.17 -11.06
C LYS A 58 3.15 -8.98 -10.10
N TYR A 59 2.11 -8.86 -9.29
CA TYR A 59 1.99 -7.81 -8.27
C TYR A 59 2.64 -8.19 -6.95
N VAL A 60 3.17 -9.40 -6.79
CA VAL A 60 3.76 -9.89 -5.55
C VAL A 60 5.27 -9.83 -5.62
N TRP A 61 5.94 -9.40 -4.56
CA TRP A 61 7.39 -9.46 -4.45
C TRP A 61 7.88 -10.91 -4.58
N SER A 62 9.01 -11.12 -5.28
CA SER A 62 9.53 -12.45 -5.58
C SER A 62 10.68 -12.89 -4.68
N GLY A 63 11.02 -12.11 -3.64
CA GLY A 63 12.06 -12.48 -2.70
C GLY A 63 11.67 -13.66 -1.80
N GLU A 64 12.68 -14.29 -1.21
CA GLU A 64 12.67 -15.67 -0.74
C GLU A 64 11.74 -15.99 0.46
N ASN A 65 11.10 -15.00 1.09
CA ASN A 65 10.43 -15.18 2.40
C ASN A 65 8.93 -14.85 2.41
N LEU A 66 8.19 -15.07 1.32
CA LEU A 66 6.77 -14.69 1.26
C LEU A 66 5.82 -15.87 1.03
N ASN A 67 4.99 -16.14 2.04
CA ASN A 67 3.96 -17.18 2.03
C ASN A 67 2.77 -16.89 1.08
N ILE A 68 2.75 -15.77 0.37
CA ILE A 68 1.60 -15.41 -0.51
C ILE A 68 1.60 -16.19 -1.82
N ARG A 69 2.78 -16.58 -2.34
CA ARG A 69 2.90 -17.35 -3.59
C ARG A 69 2.64 -18.84 -3.34
N ASN A 70 1.47 -19.18 -2.80
CA ASN A 70 1.10 -20.57 -2.51
C ASN A 70 -0.12 -20.99 -3.37
N ALA A 71 -0.42 -22.29 -3.40
CA ALA A 71 -1.50 -22.81 -4.24
C ALA A 71 -2.92 -22.51 -3.69
N GLU A 72 -3.02 -22.13 -2.42
CA GLU A 72 -4.28 -21.92 -1.70
C GLU A 72 -4.83 -20.51 -1.88
N ILE A 73 -3.97 -19.47 -1.88
CA ILE A 73 -4.37 -18.06 -2.02
C ILE A 73 -5.34 -17.83 -3.21
N PRO A 74 -5.07 -18.34 -4.44
CA PRO A 74 -5.99 -18.15 -5.55
C PRO A 74 -7.35 -18.82 -5.33
N GLN A 75 -7.40 -19.93 -4.60
CA GLN A 75 -8.66 -20.62 -4.31
C GLN A 75 -9.47 -19.90 -3.23
N ILE A 76 -8.79 -19.37 -2.20
CA ILE A 76 -9.41 -18.60 -1.11
C ILE A 76 -10.13 -17.36 -1.65
N TYR A 77 -9.49 -16.66 -2.60
CA TYR A 77 -10.00 -15.39 -3.13
C TYR A 77 -10.73 -15.52 -4.47
N LYS A 78 -10.92 -16.73 -4.99
CA LYS A 78 -11.69 -16.95 -6.23
C LYS A 78 -13.10 -16.40 -6.09
N ASP A 79 -13.58 -15.72 -7.13
CA ASP A 79 -14.90 -15.06 -7.18
C ASP A 79 -15.12 -13.98 -6.09
N SER A 80 -14.07 -13.59 -5.36
CA SER A 80 -14.17 -12.55 -4.34
C SER A 80 -14.27 -11.16 -4.96
N LYS A 81 -14.69 -10.16 -4.18
CA LYS A 81 -14.78 -8.78 -4.63
C LYS A 81 -14.19 -7.82 -3.61
N VAL A 82 -13.27 -6.97 -4.05
CA VAL A 82 -12.86 -5.81 -3.26
C VAL A 82 -14.04 -4.84 -3.18
N LEU A 83 -14.49 -4.55 -1.96
CA LEU A 83 -15.56 -3.60 -1.71
C LEU A 83 -15.00 -2.19 -1.47
N GLU A 84 -13.93 -2.09 -0.68
CA GLU A 84 -13.40 -0.80 -0.22
C GLU A 84 -11.97 -0.94 0.29
N VAL A 85 -11.14 0.09 0.08
CA VAL A 85 -9.88 0.27 0.81
C VAL A 85 -10.16 1.17 2.01
N ILE A 86 -10.29 0.57 3.20
CA ILE A 86 -10.75 1.23 4.43
C ILE A 86 -9.68 2.18 4.98
N LYS A 87 -8.40 1.78 4.86
CA LYS A 87 -7.31 2.46 5.54
C LYS A 87 -6.01 2.30 4.78
N ILE A 88 -5.26 3.39 4.66
CA ILE A 88 -3.95 3.43 4.00
C ILE A 88 -2.98 4.16 4.92
N ARG A 89 -1.91 3.50 5.36
CA ARG A 89 -0.89 4.10 6.23
C ARG A 89 0.50 3.83 5.71
N TYR A 90 1.37 4.84 5.78
CA TYR A 90 2.79 4.57 5.71
C TYR A 90 3.18 3.69 6.88
N ASP A 91 3.99 2.69 6.57
CA ASP A 91 4.51 1.73 7.51
C ASP A 91 6.02 1.89 7.61
N SER A 92 6.62 1.22 8.60
CA SER A 92 8.05 1.23 8.80
C SER A 92 8.59 -0.18 8.96
N ALA A 93 9.76 -0.40 8.37
CA ALA A 93 10.57 -1.58 8.66
C ALA A 93 11.15 -1.55 10.09
N LYS A 94 11.10 -0.41 10.79
CA LYS A 94 11.63 -0.29 12.16
C LYS A 94 10.95 -1.31 13.07
N ASN A 95 11.76 -2.11 13.78
CA ASN A 95 11.32 -3.20 14.66
C ASN A 95 10.64 -4.39 13.94
N ARG A 96 10.77 -4.50 12.61
CA ARG A 96 10.36 -5.69 11.84
C ARG A 96 11.58 -6.58 11.56
N PRO A 97 11.37 -7.87 11.21
CA PRO A 97 12.45 -8.76 10.79
C PRO A 97 13.33 -8.15 9.69
N ASP A 98 14.60 -8.55 9.65
CA ASP A 98 15.63 -7.99 8.76
C ASP A 98 15.23 -7.97 7.28
N TYR A 99 14.41 -8.94 6.87
CA TYR A 99 13.82 -8.98 5.53
C TYR A 99 13.13 -7.66 5.12
N TYR A 100 12.46 -6.94 6.04
CA TYR A 100 11.77 -5.69 5.70
C TYR A 100 12.73 -4.50 5.53
N GLN A 101 13.96 -4.58 6.07
CA GLN A 101 14.93 -3.48 6.01
C GLN A 101 15.41 -3.19 4.59
N GLN A 102 15.19 -4.12 3.65
CA GLN A 102 15.59 -3.95 2.26
C GLN A 102 14.69 -2.98 1.48
N PHE A 103 13.50 -2.67 1.98
CA PHE A 103 12.52 -1.86 1.26
C PHE A 103 12.67 -0.38 1.56
N TYR A 104 12.66 0.43 0.51
CA TYR A 104 12.70 1.89 0.61
C TYR A 104 11.42 2.45 1.24
N LYS A 105 10.26 1.91 0.86
CA LYS A 105 8.95 2.33 1.39
C LYS A 105 8.04 1.15 1.63
N MET A 106 7.14 1.34 2.59
CA MET A 106 6.10 0.37 2.94
C MET A 106 4.79 1.11 3.21
N ILE A 107 3.69 0.55 2.70
CA ILE A 107 2.33 1.03 2.95
C ILE A 107 1.50 -0.17 3.38
N SER A 108 0.86 -0.07 4.53
CA SER A 108 -0.15 -1.03 4.96
C SER A 108 -1.55 -0.55 4.58
N LEU A 109 -2.32 -1.47 4.03
CA LEU A 109 -3.69 -1.30 3.57
C LEU A 109 -4.60 -2.21 4.41
N ALA A 110 -5.76 -1.70 4.81
CA ALA A 110 -6.87 -2.55 5.25
C ALA A 110 -7.94 -2.54 4.16
N ILE A 111 -8.24 -3.69 3.59
CA ILE A 111 -9.13 -3.85 2.44
C ILE A 111 -10.32 -4.71 2.83
N LYS A 112 -11.51 -4.19 2.58
CA LYS A 112 -12.77 -4.91 2.74
C LYS A 112 -13.00 -5.77 1.51
N ILE A 113 -13.11 -7.08 1.68
CA ILE A 113 -13.33 -8.04 0.61
C ILE A 113 -14.57 -8.86 0.93
N LYS A 114 -15.39 -9.14 -0.09
CA LYS A 114 -16.49 -10.10 -0.01
C LYS A 114 -16.08 -11.40 -0.68
N THR A 115 -16.09 -12.50 0.05
CA THR A 115 -16.00 -13.85 -0.52
C THR A 115 -17.41 -14.41 -0.71
N VAL A 116 -17.58 -15.28 -1.70
CA VAL A 116 -18.89 -15.86 -2.07
C VAL A 116 -18.98 -17.35 -1.76
N HIS A 117 -17.85 -18.00 -1.49
CA HIS A 117 -17.75 -19.41 -1.14
C HIS A 117 -17.02 -19.56 0.19
N ALA A 118 -17.21 -20.71 0.85
CA ALA A 118 -16.35 -21.07 1.96
C ALA A 118 -14.93 -21.34 1.44
N ASP A 119 -13.91 -20.95 2.20
CA ASP A 119 -12.53 -21.22 1.83
C ASP A 119 -12.12 -22.66 2.18
N ILE A 120 -10.92 -23.05 1.76
CA ILE A 120 -10.37 -24.40 1.99
C ILE A 120 -10.20 -24.69 3.49
N ALA A 121 -10.03 -23.66 4.32
CA ALA A 121 -9.93 -23.79 5.77
C ALA A 121 -11.30 -23.87 6.47
N GLY A 122 -12.40 -23.80 5.72
CA GLY A 122 -13.76 -23.87 6.23
C GLY A 122 -14.32 -22.52 6.73
N ASN A 123 -13.64 -21.41 6.47
CA ASN A 123 -14.20 -20.09 6.77
C ASN A 123 -15.40 -19.84 5.85
N PRO A 124 -16.55 -19.38 6.37
CA PRO A 124 -17.75 -19.23 5.57
C PRO A 124 -17.61 -18.12 4.51
N ALA A 125 -18.50 -18.12 3.51
CA ALA A 125 -18.66 -16.96 2.65
C ALA A 125 -19.04 -15.73 3.50
N GLY A 126 -18.44 -14.57 3.22
CA GLY A 126 -18.63 -13.43 4.10
C GLY A 126 -17.92 -12.17 3.64
N THR A 127 -18.00 -11.15 4.48
CA THR A 127 -17.25 -9.92 4.31
C THR A 127 -16.13 -9.87 5.33
N TYR A 128 -14.90 -9.74 4.83
CA TYR A 128 -13.69 -9.81 5.62
C TYR A 128 -12.87 -8.54 5.45
N ILE A 129 -12.06 -8.24 6.46
CA ILE A 129 -11.02 -7.21 6.37
C ILE A 129 -9.70 -7.94 6.25
N VAL A 130 -9.00 -7.70 5.14
CA VAL A 130 -7.67 -8.24 4.86
C VAL A 130 -6.66 -7.11 4.98
N PHE A 131 -5.58 -7.37 5.71
CA PHE A 131 -4.45 -6.46 5.79
C PHE A 131 -3.43 -6.82 4.73
N VAL A 132 -2.99 -5.83 3.97
CA VAL A 132 -2.04 -6.00 2.87
C VAL A 132 -0.86 -5.07 3.11
N ILE A 133 0.35 -5.58 3.00
CA ILE A 133 1.55 -4.75 2.96
C ILE A 133 2.03 -4.67 1.52
N VAL A 134 2.16 -3.44 1.03
CA VAL A 134 2.70 -3.12 -0.29
C VAL A 134 3.99 -2.34 -0.08
N VAL A 135 5.04 -2.74 -0.78
CA VAL A 135 6.39 -2.20 -0.62
C VAL A 135 6.93 -1.64 -1.92
N GLN A 136 7.90 -0.76 -1.78
CA GLN A 136 8.73 -0.27 -2.88
C GLN A 136 10.19 -0.54 -2.52
N LYS A 137 10.93 -1.26 -3.38
CA LYS A 137 12.32 -1.65 -3.12
C LYS A 137 13.28 -0.46 -3.25
N ASP A 138 13.04 0.41 -4.22
CA ASP A 138 13.79 1.62 -4.49
C ASP A 138 12.86 2.68 -5.14
N PRO A 139 13.25 3.97 -5.22
CA PRO A 139 12.35 5.03 -5.70
C PRO A 139 11.80 4.85 -7.12
N LYS A 140 12.42 4.00 -7.95
CA LYS A 140 12.02 3.73 -9.34
C LYS A 140 11.37 2.37 -9.52
N SER A 141 11.36 1.51 -8.49
CA SER A 141 10.74 0.20 -8.57
C SER A 141 9.22 0.31 -8.55
N ASN A 142 8.57 -0.71 -9.11
CA ASN A 142 7.15 -0.92 -8.93
C ASN A 142 6.81 -1.14 -7.46
N TRP A 143 5.56 -0.83 -7.11
CA TRP A 143 4.96 -1.25 -5.85
C TRP A 143 4.55 -2.71 -5.94
N LEU A 144 4.82 -3.49 -4.89
CA LEU A 144 4.60 -4.93 -4.87
C LEU A 144 4.03 -5.37 -3.53
N VAL A 145 3.08 -6.30 -3.55
CA VAL A 145 2.51 -6.94 -2.36
C VAL A 145 3.55 -7.87 -1.74
N THR A 146 3.74 -7.78 -0.43
CA THR A 146 4.62 -8.67 0.33
C THR A 146 3.90 -9.51 1.35
N GLU A 147 2.77 -9.06 1.90
CA GLU A 147 2.09 -9.80 2.95
C GLU A 147 0.58 -9.66 2.85
N LEU A 148 -0.11 -10.75 3.19
CA LEU A 148 -1.53 -10.81 3.46
C LEU A 148 -1.71 -11.29 4.89
N GLY A 149 -2.48 -10.57 5.69
CA GLY A 149 -2.83 -10.97 7.05
C GLY A 149 -4.32 -10.84 7.28
N SER A 150 -4.88 -11.75 8.09
CA SER A 150 -6.12 -11.49 8.81
C SER A 150 -5.73 -10.78 10.11
N GLY A 151 -6.32 -9.62 10.39
CA GLY A 151 -6.10 -8.97 11.69
C GLY A 151 -6.64 -9.90 12.76
N THR A 152 -5.75 -10.40 13.61
CA THR A 152 -6.11 -10.98 14.90
C THR A 152 -5.74 -9.98 15.98
#